data_AF-A0A3M5VJH5-F1
#
_entry.id   AF-A0A3M5VJH5-F1
#
_cell.length_a   1.000
_cell.length_b   1.000
_cell.length_c   1.000
_cell.angle_alpha   90.00
_cell.angle_beta   90.00
_cell.angle_gamma   90.00
#
_symmetry.space_group_name_H-M   'P 1'
#
loop_
_entity.id
_entity.type
_entity.pdbx_description
1 polymer ?
#
loop_
_entity_poly.entity_id
_entity_poly.type
_entity_poly.pdbx_seq_one_letter_code
_entity_poly.pdbx_strand_id
1 'polypeptide(L)'
;MFESPTLVAFNVGGSNTLLLFKRGASLQTQYLSGGEIPPHDAHGRIHVCFAIDADQMQPWVDRLALAEVAIEGRTEWPKGGSSIYFRDPDENLVELLTPGCWAIY
;
A
#
# COMPACT_ATOMS: atom_id res chain seq x y z
N MET A 1 10.19 9.52 6.48
CA MET A 1 8.93 10.01 5.88
C MET A 1 9.21 11.40 5.34
N PHE A 2 8.75 11.68 4.13
CA PHE A 2 8.77 13.02 3.55
C PHE A 2 7.32 13.46 3.32
N GLU A 3 7.03 14.74 3.51
CA GLU A 3 5.68 15.28 3.38
C GLU A 3 5.74 16.66 2.71
N SER A 4 4.74 16.90 1.86
CA SER A 4 4.51 18.15 1.15
C SER A 4 2.99 18.41 1.08
N PRO A 5 2.54 19.61 0.64
CA PRO A 5 1.12 19.87 0.44
C PRO A 5 0.42 18.93 -0.57
N THR A 6 1.18 18.30 -1.46
CA THR A 6 0.65 17.46 -2.56
C THR A 6 0.76 15.96 -2.26
N LEU A 7 1.79 15.55 -1.53
CA LEU A 7 2.09 14.13 -1.33
C LEU A 7 2.82 13.85 -0.02
N VAL A 8 2.68 12.60 0.44
CA VAL A 8 3.49 11.97 1.49
C VAL A 8 4.22 10.76 0.92
N ALA A 9 5.51 10.64 1.23
CA ALA A 9 6.34 9.50 0.88
C ALA A 9 6.69 8.65 2.11
N PHE A 10 6.31 7.38 2.06
CA PHE A 10 6.59 6.38 3.09
C PHE A 10 7.71 5.44 2.65
N ASN A 11 8.61 5.13 3.59
CA ASN A 11 9.56 4.04 3.42
C ASN A 11 8.83 2.72 3.66
N VAL A 12 8.98 1.78 2.74
CA VAL A 12 8.39 0.44 2.82
C VAL A 12 9.53 -0.58 2.86
N GLY A 13 9.86 -1.03 4.07
CA GLY A 13 10.85 -2.08 4.31
C GLY A 13 12.26 -1.77 3.82
N GLY A 14 12.64 -0.49 3.71
CA GLY A 14 13.97 -0.06 3.23
C GLY A 14 14.19 -0.22 1.72
N SER A 15 13.31 -0.93 1.01
CA SER A 15 13.50 -1.33 -0.39
C SER A 15 12.52 -0.67 -1.35
N ASN A 16 11.36 -0.23 -0.85
CA ASN A 16 10.31 0.37 -1.66
C ASN A 16 9.86 1.70 -1.07
N THR A 17 9.16 2.49 -1.89
CA THR A 17 8.51 3.74 -1.46
C THR A 17 7.03 3.71 -1.85
N LEU A 18 6.16 4.01 -0.90
CA LEU A 18 4.75 4.31 -1.17
C LEU A 18 4.57 5.82 -1.23
N LEU A 19 4.06 6.32 -2.35
CA LEU A 19 3.70 7.72 -2.51
C LEU A 19 2.17 7.85 -2.41
N LEU A 20 1.69 8.55 -1.39
CA LEU A 20 0.28 8.92 -1.27
C LEU A 20 0.12 10.35 -1.76
N PHE A 21 -0.71 10.52 -2.79
CA PHE A 21 -1.02 11.83 -3.35
C PHE A 21 -2.38 12.30 -2.86
N LYS A 22 -2.47 13.59 -2.55
CA LYS A 22 -3.74 14.21 -2.21
C LYS A 22 -4.64 14.19 -3.45
N ARG A 23 -5.83 13.60 -3.33
CA ARG A 23 -6.83 13.54 -4.40
C ARG A 23 -7.07 14.94 -4.97
N GLY A 24 -7.02 15.07 -6.29
CA GLY A 24 -7.19 16.32 -7.02
C GLY A 24 -5.94 17.21 -7.08
N ALA A 25 -4.83 16.85 -6.44
CA ALA A 25 -3.63 17.69 -6.40
C ALA A 25 -2.63 17.40 -7.54
N SER A 26 -2.77 16.27 -8.24
CA SER A 26 -1.88 15.83 -9.32
C SER A 26 -2.57 15.79 -10.70
N LEU A 27 -3.44 16.78 -10.98
CA LEU A 27 -4.24 16.84 -12.21
C LEU A 27 -3.51 17.44 -13.43
N GLN A 28 -2.38 18.10 -13.22
CA GLN A 28 -1.61 18.79 -14.25
C GLN A 28 -0.14 18.37 -14.21
N THR A 29 0.55 18.49 -15.34
CA THR A 29 2.00 18.24 -15.40
C THR A 29 2.72 19.20 -14.46
N GLN A 30 3.56 18.65 -13.57
CA GLN A 30 4.43 19.44 -12.72
C GLN A 30 5.79 19.59 -13.39
N TYR A 31 6.26 20.82 -13.54
CA TYR A 31 7.58 21.13 -14.11
C TYR A 31 8.57 21.45 -12.99
N LEU A 32 9.64 20.68 -12.92
CA LEU A 32 10.72 20.81 -11.94
C LEU A 32 12.03 21.16 -12.66
N SER A 33 13.02 21.62 -11.91
CA SER A 33 14.35 21.94 -12.47
C SER A 33 15.03 20.74 -13.15
N GLY A 34 14.65 19.52 -12.79
CA GLY A 34 15.20 18.26 -13.31
C GLY A 34 14.31 17.51 -14.31
N GLY A 35 13.13 18.03 -14.67
CA GLY A 35 12.22 17.35 -15.60
C GLY A 35 10.75 17.64 -15.33
N GLU A 36 9.88 16.81 -15.91
CA GLU A 36 8.43 16.92 -15.76
C GLU A 36 7.81 15.65 -15.17
N ILE A 37 6.76 15.82 -14.36
CA ILE A 37 5.96 14.73 -13.80
C ILE A 37 4.56 14.85 -14.42
N PRO A 38 4.13 13.90 -15.27
CA PRO A 38 2.80 13.91 -15.87
C PRO A 38 1.67 13.81 -14.82
N PRO A 39 0.43 14.19 -15.17
CA PRO A 39 -0.75 13.96 -14.31
C PRO A 39 -0.90 12.49 -13.94
N HIS A 40 -1.22 12.22 -12.67
CA HIS A 40 -1.29 10.85 -12.13
C HIS A 40 -2.26 10.74 -10.95
N ASP A 41 -3.28 11.59 -10.93
CA ASP A 41 -4.37 11.48 -9.96
C ASP A 41 -5.22 10.23 -10.23
N ALA A 42 -5.94 9.79 -9.20
CA ALA A 42 -6.77 8.59 -9.28
C ALA A 42 -8.14 8.79 -8.61
N HIS A 43 -9.14 8.10 -9.15
CA HIS A 43 -10.52 8.10 -8.66
C HIS A 43 -11.00 6.68 -8.37
N GLY A 44 -11.89 6.55 -7.38
CA GLY A 44 -12.42 5.26 -6.93
C GLY A 44 -11.54 4.59 -5.87
N ARG A 45 -11.79 3.30 -5.62
CA ARG A 45 -11.03 2.48 -4.68
C ARG A 45 -9.86 1.84 -5.42
N ILE A 46 -8.66 2.04 -4.90
CA ILE A 46 -7.42 1.48 -5.45
C ILE A 46 -7.02 0.25 -4.62
N HIS A 47 -6.20 -0.63 -5.19
CA HIS A 47 -5.61 -1.77 -4.49
C HIS A 47 -4.09 -1.59 -4.41
N VAL A 48 -3.54 -1.69 -3.20
CA VAL A 48 -2.09 -1.77 -2.96
C VAL A 48 -1.78 -3.03 -2.17
N CYS A 49 -0.72 -3.74 -2.56
CA CYS A 49 -0.29 -4.97 -1.91
C CYS A 49 1.16 -4.82 -1.45
N PHE A 50 1.43 -5.18 -0.19
CA PHE A 50 2.76 -5.23 0.38
C PHE A 50 3.18 -6.66 0.69
N ALA A 51 4.40 -7.00 0.28
CA ALA A 51 5.06 -8.21 0.72
C ALA A 51 5.44 -8.09 2.20
N ILE A 52 5.16 -9.13 2.97
CA ILE A 52 5.62 -9.29 4.35
C ILE A 52 6.22 -10.69 4.52
N ASP A 53 7.17 -10.83 5.44
CA ASP A 53 7.67 -12.14 5.81
C ASP A 53 6.54 -12.96 6.48
N ALA A 54 6.58 -14.28 6.31
CA ALA A 54 5.52 -15.16 6.81
C ALA A 54 5.32 -15.07 8.33
N ASP A 55 6.41 -14.85 9.08
CA ASP A 55 6.38 -14.70 10.53
C ASP A 55 5.80 -13.34 11.00
N GLN A 56 5.63 -12.38 10.08
CA GLN A 56 5.03 -11.08 10.37
C GLN A 56 3.50 -11.09 10.26
N MET A 57 2.88 -12.18 9.78
CA MET A 57 1.44 -12.23 9.59
C MET A 57 0.67 -11.99 10.90
N GLN A 58 0.96 -12.76 11.94
CA GLN A 58 0.28 -12.59 13.23
C GLN A 58 0.59 -11.22 13.88
N PRO A 59 1.85 -10.76 13.92
CA PRO A 59 2.16 -9.39 14.36
C PRO A 59 1.34 -8.30 13.65
N TRP A 60 1.10 -8.42 12.34
CA TRP A 60 0.26 -7.48 11.61
C TRP A 60 -1.22 -7.58 11.97
N VAL A 61 -1.75 -8.80 12.12
CA VAL A 61 -3.12 -9.01 12.58
C VAL A 61 -3.35 -8.32 13.94
N ASP A 62 -2.43 -8.52 14.88
CA ASP A 62 -2.53 -7.93 16.22
C ASP A 62 -2.42 -6.40 16.18
N ARG A 63 -1.50 -5.88 15.35
CA ARG A 63 -1.33 -4.43 15.16
C ARG A 63 -2.58 -3.78 14.57
N LEU A 64 -3.20 -4.40 13.57
CA LEU A 64 -4.42 -3.89 12.95
C LEU A 64 -5.59 -3.91 13.95
N ALA A 65 -5.72 -4.99 14.72
CA ALA A 65 -6.74 -5.08 15.77
C ALA A 65 -6.57 -4.01 16.86
N LEU A 66 -5.34 -3.75 17.31
CA LEU A 66 -5.03 -2.70 18.29
C LEU A 66 -5.35 -1.30 17.75
N ALA A 67 -5.21 -1.10 16.43
CA ALA A 67 -5.56 0.14 15.75
C ALA A 67 -7.05 0.22 15.35
N GLU A 68 -7.88 -0.74 15.76
CA GLU A 68 -9.30 -0.85 15.41
C GLU A 68 -9.55 -0.91 13.89
N VAL A 69 -8.57 -1.41 13.13
CA VAL A 69 -8.68 -1.64 11.68
C VAL A 69 -9.19 -3.06 11.44
N ALA A 70 -10.41 -3.16 10.92
CA ALA A 70 -11.02 -4.44 10.62
C ALA A 70 -10.34 -5.11 9.40
N ILE A 71 -10.00 -6.39 9.56
CA ILE A 71 -9.61 -7.25 8.43
C ILE A 71 -10.87 -7.71 7.72
N GLU A 72 -11.06 -7.25 6.48
CA GLU A 72 -12.22 -7.53 5.62
C GLU A 72 -12.13 -8.91 4.95
N GLY A 73 -10.91 -9.41 4.68
CA GLY A 73 -10.71 -10.67 3.95
C GLY A 73 -9.44 -11.41 4.35
N ARG A 74 -9.43 -12.72 4.12
CA ARG A 74 -8.27 -13.60 4.27
C ARG A 74 -8.25 -14.62 3.13
N THR A 75 -7.07 -14.92 2.62
CA THR A 75 -6.90 -15.91 1.55
C THR A 75 -5.68 -16.77 1.83
N GLU A 76 -5.85 -18.09 1.77
CA GLU A 76 -4.75 -19.05 1.71
C GLU A 76 -4.56 -19.47 0.26
N TRP A 77 -3.34 -19.31 -0.26
CA TRP A 77 -3.04 -19.59 -1.66
C TRP A 77 -2.55 -21.02 -1.84
N PRO A 78 -2.86 -21.68 -2.98
CA PRO A 78 -2.47 -23.08 -3.23
C PRO A 78 -0.97 -23.37 -3.17
N LYS A 79 -0.13 -22.33 -3.32
CA LYS A 79 1.34 -22.42 -3.29
C LYS A 79 1.94 -22.13 -1.90
N GLY A 80 1.11 -21.92 -0.88
CA GLY A 80 1.52 -21.80 0.52
C GLY A 80 1.64 -20.37 1.04
N GLY A 81 1.40 -19.35 0.22
CA GLY A 81 1.30 -17.96 0.68
C GLY A 81 -0.07 -17.65 1.27
N SER A 82 -0.16 -16.55 2.01
CA SER A 82 -1.37 -16.09 2.68
C SER A 82 -1.53 -14.59 2.54
N SER A 83 -2.78 -14.12 2.41
CA SER A 83 -3.12 -12.70 2.36
C SER A 83 -4.10 -12.32 3.45
N ILE A 84 -3.96 -11.09 3.95
CA ILE A 84 -5.02 -10.39 4.68
C ILE A 84 -5.34 -9.06 4.00
N TYR A 85 -6.61 -8.66 4.04
CA TYR A 85 -7.10 -7.47 3.36
C TYR A 85 -7.84 -6.55 4.33
N PHE A 86 -7.60 -5.25 4.23
CA PHE A 86 -8.27 -4.23 5.04
C PHE A 86 -8.40 -2.90 4.27
N ARG A 87 -9.12 -1.94 4.84
CA ARG A 87 -9.33 -0.62 4.25
C ARG A 87 -8.41 0.42 4.86
N ASP A 88 -7.88 1.30 4.02
CA ASP A 88 -7.32 2.58 4.49
C ASP A 88 -8.44 3.62 4.72
N PRO A 89 -8.14 4.82 5.25
CA PRO A 89 -9.15 5.85 5.49
C PRO A 89 -9.90 6.35 4.25
N ASP A 90 -9.35 6.14 3.05
CA ASP A 90 -9.94 6.52 1.76
C ASP A 90 -10.68 5.35 1.09
N GLU A 91 -10.89 4.23 1.81
CA GLU A 91 -11.53 2.99 1.36
C GLU A 91 -10.76 2.20 0.29
N ASN A 92 -9.47 2.49 0.10
CA ASN A 92 -8.61 1.67 -0.73
C ASN A 92 -8.40 0.30 -0.08
N LEU A 93 -8.30 -0.74 -0.91
CA LEU A 93 -7.98 -2.08 -0.45
C LEU A 93 -6.47 -2.17 -0.22
N VAL A 94 -6.07 -2.49 1.00
CA VAL A 94 -4.68 -2.78 1.35
C VAL A 94 -4.56 -4.28 1.59
N GLU A 95 -3.63 -4.91 0.90
CA GLU A 95 -3.27 -6.32 1.07
C GLU A 95 -1.89 -6.43 1.72
N LEU A 96 -1.77 -7.32 2.70
CA LEU A 96 -0.48 -7.84 3.16
C LEU A 96 -0.39 -9.30 2.72
N LEU A 97 0.68 -9.63 2.01
CA LEU A 97 0.89 -10.90 1.33
C LEU A 97 2.23 -11.54 1.74
N THR A 98 2.22 -12.84 2.01
CA THR A 98 3.45 -13.62 2.27
C THR A 98 3.97 -14.32 1.00
N PRO A 99 5.26 -14.71 0.96
CA PRO A 99 5.82 -15.56 -0.10
C PRO A 99 4.99 -16.83 -0.37
N GLY A 100 5.05 -17.37 -1.59
CA GLY A 100 4.28 -18.56 -1.97
C GLY A 100 2.94 -18.25 -2.65
N CYS A 101 2.80 -17.07 -3.26
CA CYS A 101 1.62 -16.70 -4.06
C CYS A 101 1.97 -16.55 -5.56
N TRP A 102 3.07 -15.87 -5.87
CA TRP A 102 3.55 -15.61 -7.23
C TRP A 102 4.98 -16.10 -7.43
N ALA A 103 5.42 -16.26 -8.69
CA ALA A 103 6.76 -16.76 -9.02
C ALA A 103 7.90 -15.76 -8.72
N ILE A 104 7.57 -14.54 -8.30
CA ILE A 104 8.54 -13.51 -7.89
C ILE A 104 8.94 -13.63 -6.42
N TYR A 105 8.38 -14.63 -5.71
CA TYR A 105 8.67 -14.97 -4.32
C TYR A 105 9.24 -16.37 -4.21
#